data_AF-A0A1N6JUT6-F1
#
_entry.id   AF-A0A1N6JUT6-F1
#
_cell.length_a   1.000
_cell.length_b   1.000
_cell.length_c   1.000
_cell.angle_alpha   90.00
_cell.angle_beta   90.00
_cell.angle_gamma   90.00
#
_symmetry.space_group_name_H-M   'P 1'
#
loop_
_entity.id
_entity.type
_entity.pdbx_description
1 polymer ?
#
loop_
_entity_poly.entity_id
_entity_poly.type
_entity_poly.pdbx_seq_one_letter_code
_entity_poly.pdbx_strand_id
1 'polypeptide(L)' 'MKRIAAFTLATWSAAAILYFGQHSVALIALSGVVVLGGFDLLRP' A
#
# COMPACT_ATOMS: atom_id res chain seq x y z
N MET A 1 -16.30 8.45 -4.34
CA MET A 1 -16.28 6.97 -4.46
C MET A 1 -14.94 6.42 -4.97
N LYS A 2 -14.41 6.85 -6.14
CA LYS A 2 -13.12 6.33 -6.69
C LYS A 2 -11.91 6.48 -5.75
N ARG A 3 -11.81 7.61 -5.02
CA ARG A 3 -10.70 7.86 -4.08
C ARG A 3 -10.66 6.88 -2.91
N ILE A 4 -11.82 6.57 -2.32
CA ILE A 4 -11.94 5.59 -1.23
C ILE A 4 -11.59 4.19 -1.74
N ALA A 5 -12.06 3.82 -2.94
CA ALA A 5 -11.72 2.54 -3.54
C ALA A 5 -10.20 2.39 -3.78
N ALA A 6 -9.54 3.44 -4.29
CA ALA A 6 -8.10 3.45 -4.49
C ALA A 6 -7.31 3.36 -3.16
N PHE A 7 -7.74 4.12 -2.13
CA PHE A 7 -7.16 4.03 -0.79
C PHE A 7 -7.32 2.63 -0.19
N THR A 8 -8.52 2.06 -0.26
CA THR A 8 -8.80 0.71 0.26
C THR A 8 -7.95 -0.32 -0.46
N LEU A 9 -7.83 -0.28 -1.79
CA LEU A 9 -6.99 -1.20 -2.54
C LEU A 9 -5.51 -1.07 -2.16
N ALA A 10 -4.97 0.16 -2.11
CA ALA A 10 -3.58 0.39 -1.71
C ALA A 10 -3.28 -0.15 -0.30
N THR A 11 -4.19 0.08 0.64
CA THR A 11 -4.02 -0.35 2.03
C THR A 11 -4.07 -1.87 2.16
N TRP A 12 -5.01 -2.54 1.48
CA TRP A 12 -5.10 -4.01 1.46
C TRP A 12 -3.93 -4.66 0.73
N SER A 13 -3.45 -4.06 -0.37
CA SER A 13 -2.25 -4.54 -1.07
C SER A 13 -1.01 -4.45 -0.20
N ALA A 14 -0.82 -3.36 0.55
CA ALA A 14 0.29 -3.23 1.49
C ALA A 14 0.24 -4.27 2.62
N ALA A 15 -0.95 -4.54 3.17
CA ALA A 15 -1.13 -5.57 4.18
C ALA A 15 -0.78 -6.98 3.63
N ALA A 16 -1.19 -7.28 2.38
CA ALA A 16 -0.82 -8.54 1.73
C ALA A 16 0.70 -8.65 1.52
N ILE A 17 1.36 -7.58 1.10
CA ILE A 17 2.82 -7.52 0.92
C ILE A 17 3.54 -7.82 2.23
N LEU A 18 3.10 -7.24 3.35
CA LEU A 18 3.66 -7.52 4.66
C LEU A 18 3.41 -8.96 5.11
N TYR A 19 2.19 -9.47 4.90
CA TYR A 19 1.83 -10.83 5.29
C TYR A 19 2.67 -11.88 4.56
N PHE A 20 2.83 -11.77 3.24
CA PHE A 20 3.65 -12.71 2.46
C PHE A 20 5.15 -12.45 2.60
N GLY A 21 5.54 -11.20 2.89
CA GLY A 21 6.95 -10.81 3.01
C GLY A 21 7.61 -11.19 4.32
N GLN A 22 6.85 -11.49 5.37
CA GLN A 22 7.35 -11.95 6.68
C GLN A 22 8.43 -11.01 7.24
N HIS A 23 9.71 -11.41 7.20
CA HIS A 23 10.86 -10.64 7.72
C HIS A 23 11.67 -9.93 6.63
N SER A 24 11.22 -9.94 5.38
CA SER A 24 11.92 -9.29 4.27
C SER A 24 11.84 -7.77 4.40
N VAL A 25 12.98 -7.14 4.73
CA VAL A 25 13.12 -5.69 4.84
C VAL A 25 12.70 -4.98 3.55
N ALA A 26 12.99 -5.59 2.39
CA ALA A 26 12.60 -5.04 1.09
C ALA A 26 11.07 -5.01 0.91
N LEU A 27 10.35 -6.04 1.36
CA LEU A 27 8.89 -6.08 1.26
C LEU A 27 8.21 -5.14 2.28
N ILE A 28 8.82 -4.93 3.44
CA ILE A 28 8.38 -3.92 4.41
C ILE A 28 8.54 -2.50 3.82
N ALA A 29 9.67 -2.21 3.17
CA ALA A 29 9.86 -0.94 2.49
C ALA A 29 8.84 -0.77 1.34
N LEU A 30 8.62 -1.84 0.55
CA LEU A 30 7.65 -1.84 -0.54
C LEU A 30 6.22 -1.57 -0.04
N SER A 31 5.80 -2.16 1.09
CA SER A 31 4.46 -1.90 1.63
C SER A 31 4.26 -0.44 2.01
N GLY A 32 5.30 0.20 2.56
CA GLY A 32 5.29 1.64 2.85
C GLY A 32 5.10 2.48 1.59
N VAL A 33 5.81 2.14 0.51
CA VAL A 33 5.67 2.81 -0.80
C VAL A 33 4.27 2.62 -1.37
N VAL A 34 3.69 1.42 -1.26
CA VAL A 34 2.34 1.15 -1.77
C VAL A 34 1.27 1.95 -1.01
N VAL A 35 1.36 2.09 0.31
CA VAL A 35 0.43 2.93 1.08
C VAL A 35 0.64 4.41 0.77
N LEU A 36 1.89 4.91 0.84
CA LEU A 36 2.19 6.33 0.68
C LEU A 36 1.99 6.82 -0.75
N GLY A 37 2.43 6.03 -1.74
CA GLY A 37 2.19 6.30 -3.16
C GLY A 37 0.72 6.17 -3.53
N GLY A 38 0.00 5.21 -2.94
CA GLY A 38 -1.46 5.12 -3.05
C GLY A 38 -2.18 6.34 -2.48
N PHE A 39 -1.62 6.97 -1.45
CA PHE A 39 -2.12 8.23 -0.89
C PHE A 39 -1.77 9.45 -1.76
N ASP A 40 -0.60 9.46 -2.41
CA ASP A 40 -0.17 10.54 -3.31
C ASP A 40 -0.95 10.55 -4.63
N LEU A 41 -1.35 9.37 -5.16
CA LEU A 41 -2.31 9.26 -6.27
C LEU A 41 -3.69 9.89 -5.97
N LEU A 42 -3.98 10.23 -4.71
CA LEU A 42 -5.20 10.91 -4.28
C LEU A 42 -5.04 12.43 -4.19
N ARG A 43 -3.86 12.98 -4.49
CA ARG A 43 -3.71 14.43 -4.67
C ARG A 43 -4.35 14.88 -5.98
N PRO A 44 -5.02 16.04 -5.98
CA PRO A 44 -5.70 16.58 -7.15
C PRO A 44 -4.74 16.90 -8.30
#